data_AF-A0A7Y4X9N4-F1
#
_entry.id   AF-A0A7Y4X9N4-F1
#
_cell.length_a   1.000
_cell.length_b   1.000
_cell.length_c   1.000
_cell.angle_alpha   90.00
_cell.angle_beta   90.00
_cell.angle_gamma   90.00
#
_symmetry.space_group_name_H-M   'P 1'
#
loop_
_entity.id
_entity.type
_entity.pdbx_description
1 polymer ?
#
loop_
_entity_poly.entity_id
_entity_poly.type
_entity_poly.pdbx_seq_one_letter_code
_entity_poly.pdbx_strand_id
1 'polypeptide(L)'
;MSAAPAPQPDYRAAIAHLPPGGTLSFQRVSWNEYEKLLDDIGSRCPARISYDQGELEINMPLPIHEFFKEILARLLYALAEELNLEIVGLGSTTFKHQDWLQGLEPDSCFYIQNTALVIGVRRFDPKSPPPPPDVAVEIDITSESLNR
;
A
#
# COMPACT_ATOMS: atom_id res chain seq x y z
N MET A 1 18.09 -36.19 1.63
CA MET A 1 16.86 -36.13 2.45
C MET A 1 16.32 -34.71 2.30
N SER A 2 15.27 -34.53 1.51
CA SER A 2 14.65 -33.20 1.34
C SER A 2 13.85 -32.90 2.60
N ALA A 3 14.19 -31.83 3.31
CA ALA A 3 13.41 -31.37 4.45
C ALA A 3 11.99 -31.02 3.97
N ALA A 4 10.98 -31.40 4.75
CA ALA A 4 9.60 -30.97 4.51
C ALA A 4 9.57 -29.43 4.56
N PRO A 5 8.85 -28.76 3.64
CA PRO A 5 8.69 -27.31 3.71
C PRO A 5 8.04 -26.96 5.06
N ALA A 6 8.56 -25.92 5.72
CA ALA A 6 7.95 -25.39 6.94
C ALA A 6 6.47 -25.07 6.70
N PRO A 7 5.59 -25.24 7.70
CA PRO A 7 4.19 -24.85 7.55
C PRO A 7 4.12 -23.39 7.12
N GLN A 8 3.49 -23.12 5.97
CA GLN A 8 3.25 -21.75 5.50
C GLN A 8 2.38 -21.04 6.55
N PRO A 9 2.75 -19.83 7.00
CA PRO A 9 1.90 -19.06 7.89
C PRO A 9 0.54 -18.83 7.24
N ASP A 10 -0.55 -19.08 7.97
CA ASP A 10 -1.88 -18.68 7.51
C ASP A 10 -2.08 -17.18 7.76
N TYR A 11 -1.52 -16.38 6.86
CA TYR A 11 -1.61 -14.92 6.93
C TYR A 11 -3.08 -14.45 6.90
N ARG A 12 -3.97 -15.13 6.17
CA ARG A 12 -5.41 -14.76 6.10
C ARG A 12 -6.07 -14.87 7.47
N ALA A 13 -5.84 -15.99 8.17
CA ALA A 13 -6.39 -16.18 9.50
C ALA A 13 -5.86 -15.13 10.48
N ALA A 14 -4.57 -14.76 10.39
CA ALA A 14 -3.99 -13.72 11.23
C ALA A 14 -4.64 -12.35 10.99
N ILE A 15 -4.82 -11.96 9.72
CA ILE A 15 -5.43 -10.68 9.32
C ILE A 15 -6.91 -10.61 9.74
N ALA A 16 -7.65 -11.71 9.61
CA ALA A 16 -9.06 -11.76 9.98
C ALA A 16 -9.33 -11.46 11.47
N HIS A 17 -8.33 -11.66 12.33
CA HIS A 17 -8.41 -11.41 13.77
C HIS A 17 -7.65 -10.15 14.20
N LEU A 18 -7.08 -9.39 13.27
CA LEU A 18 -6.33 -8.17 13.57
C LEU A 18 -7.30 -7.04 13.94
N PRO A 19 -7.28 -6.51 15.18
CA PRO A 19 -8.16 -5.41 15.56
C PRO A 19 -7.80 -4.12 14.80
N PRO A 20 -8.72 -3.15 14.72
CA PRO A 20 -8.40 -1.80 14.24
C PRO A 20 -7.20 -1.21 14.99
N GLY A 21 -6.23 -0.64 14.27
CA GLY A 21 -4.98 -0.13 14.81
C GLY A 21 -3.95 -1.21 15.17
N GLY A 22 -4.25 -2.48 14.92
CA GLY A 22 -3.31 -3.58 15.13
C GLY A 22 -2.29 -3.68 14.00
N THR A 23 -1.08 -4.09 14.37
CA THR A 23 0.03 -4.36 13.45
C THR A 23 0.49 -5.81 13.60
N LEU A 24 0.80 -6.46 12.48
CA LEU A 24 1.50 -7.73 12.43
C LEU A 24 2.76 -7.59 11.59
N SER A 25 3.89 -8.08 12.10
CA SER A 25 5.16 -8.08 11.38
C SER A 25 5.68 -9.51 11.27
N PHE A 26 6.05 -9.91 10.06
CA PHE A 26 6.62 -11.20 9.75
C PHE A 26 8.00 -11.01 9.12
N GLN A 27 8.94 -11.87 9.50
CA GLN A 27 10.31 -11.83 9.04
C GLN A 27 10.60 -13.03 8.15
N ARG A 28 11.50 -12.85 7.17
CA ARG A 28 11.90 -13.89 6.20
C ARG A 28 10.77 -14.38 5.31
N VAL A 29 9.82 -13.51 4.99
CA VAL A 29 8.77 -13.78 4.00
C VAL A 29 9.39 -13.67 2.61
N SER A 30 9.21 -14.67 1.75
CA SER A 30 9.72 -14.56 0.37
C SER A 30 8.83 -13.66 -0.49
N TRP A 31 9.40 -13.11 -1.57
CA TRP A 31 8.63 -12.33 -2.55
C TRP A 31 7.41 -13.07 -3.09
N ASN A 32 7.55 -14.36 -3.37
CA ASN A 32 6.46 -15.19 -3.89
C ASN A 32 5.34 -15.40 -2.86
N GLU A 33 5.68 -15.47 -1.56
CA GLU A 33 4.67 -15.50 -0.49
C GLU A 33 3.94 -14.16 -0.37
N TYR A 34 4.67 -13.04 -0.49
CA TYR A 34 4.08 -11.71 -0.53
C TYR A 34 3.12 -11.52 -1.71
N GLU A 35 3.51 -11.89 -2.93
CA GLU A 35 2.62 -11.77 -4.09
C GLU A 35 1.38 -12.65 -3.96
N LYS A 36 1.55 -13.88 -3.49
CA LYS A 36 0.43 -14.79 -3.22
C LYS A 36 -0.52 -14.20 -2.17
N LEU A 37 0.01 -13.56 -1.13
CA LEU A 37 -0.78 -12.90 -0.09
C LEU A 37 -1.62 -11.75 -0.66
N LEU A 38 -1.04 -10.90 -1.51
CA LEU A 38 -1.77 -9.81 -2.18
C LEU A 38 -2.92 -10.34 -3.03
N ASP A 39 -2.66 -11.37 -3.84
CA ASP A 39 -3.69 -12.01 -4.67
C ASP A 39 -4.80 -12.65 -3.81
N ASP A 40 -4.41 -13.23 -2.68
CA ASP A 40 -5.30 -13.94 -1.77
C ASP A 40 -6.28 -13.00 -1.04
N ILE A 41 -5.78 -11.89 -0.52
CA ILE A 41 -6.57 -10.92 0.25
C ILE A 41 -7.45 -10.08 -0.68
N GLY A 42 -6.89 -9.66 -1.83
CA GLY A 42 -7.54 -8.77 -2.77
C GLY A 42 -7.98 -7.44 -2.17
N SER A 43 -8.71 -6.64 -2.95
CA SER A 43 -9.12 -5.28 -2.58
C SER A 43 -10.26 -5.16 -1.56
N ARG A 44 -10.68 -6.28 -0.94
CA ARG A 44 -11.81 -6.30 0.02
C ARG A 44 -11.38 -6.18 1.48
N CYS A 45 -10.11 -6.40 1.78
CA CYS A 45 -9.58 -6.23 3.12
C CYS A 45 -9.08 -4.79 3.31
N PRO A 46 -9.42 -4.13 4.42
CA PRO A 46 -8.91 -2.78 4.70
C PRO A 46 -7.46 -2.78 5.20
N ALA A 47 -6.84 -3.95 5.40
CA ALA A 47 -5.46 -4.05 5.85
C ALA A 47 -4.50 -3.45 4.81
N ARG A 48 -3.57 -2.62 5.27
CA ARG A 48 -2.45 -2.11 4.50
C ARG A 48 -1.28 -3.05 4.63
N ILE A 49 -0.63 -3.35 3.51
CA ILE A 49 0.47 -4.32 3.46
C ILE A 49 1.71 -3.62 2.90
N SER A 50 2.80 -3.68 3.66
CA SER A 50 4.12 -3.26 3.22
C SER A 50 5.08 -4.43 3.20
N TYR A 51 6.00 -4.43 2.25
CA TYR A 51 7.04 -5.44 2.14
C TYR A 51 8.38 -4.79 1.80
N ASP A 52 9.42 -5.12 2.57
CA ASP A 52 10.79 -4.66 2.33
C ASP A 52 11.78 -5.81 2.58
N GLN A 53 12.35 -6.35 1.51
CA GLN A 53 13.46 -7.33 1.54
C GLN A 53 13.25 -8.53 2.48
N GLY A 54 12.00 -8.98 2.64
CA GLY A 54 11.61 -10.13 3.44
C GLY A 54 11.00 -9.80 4.79
N GLU A 55 10.89 -8.53 5.13
CA GLU A 55 10.02 -8.01 6.17
C GLU A 55 8.65 -7.70 5.57
N LEU A 56 7.61 -8.34 6.12
CA LEU A 56 6.22 -8.12 5.75
C LEU A 56 5.52 -7.47 6.95
N GLU A 57 4.95 -6.29 6.74
CA GLU A 57 4.15 -5.59 7.74
C GLU A 57 2.71 -5.47 7.27
N ILE A 58 1.77 -5.72 8.18
CA ILE A 58 0.34 -5.61 7.94
C ILE A 58 -0.27 -4.74 9.02
N ASN A 59 -0.91 -3.66 8.60
CA ASN A 59 -1.52 -2.66 9.48
C ASN A 59 -3.02 -2.57 9.23
N MET A 60 -3.82 -2.62 10.30
CA MET A 60 -5.25 -2.34 10.21
C MET A 60 -5.51 -0.86 10.52
N PRO A 61 -5.99 -0.06 9.56
CA PRO A 61 -6.22 1.36 9.80
C PRO A 61 -7.31 1.57 10.85
N LEU A 62 -7.12 2.57 11.73
CA LEU A 62 -8.18 3.08 12.59
C LEU A 62 -9.12 3.99 11.79
N PRO A 63 -10.41 4.14 12.16
CA PRO A 63 -11.33 5.08 11.52
C PRO A 63 -10.81 6.52 11.45
N ILE A 64 -9.95 6.92 12.39
CA ILE A 64 -9.32 8.24 12.40
C ILE A 64 -8.31 8.43 11.26
N HIS A 65 -7.68 7.37 10.74
CA HIS A 65 -6.82 7.44 9.55
C HIS A 65 -7.65 7.82 8.32
N GLU A 66 -8.81 7.16 8.14
CA GLU A 66 -9.72 7.48 7.05
C GLU A 66 -10.23 8.93 7.12
N PHE A 67 -10.49 9.44 8.33
CA PHE A 67 -10.88 10.84 8.54
C PHE A 67 -9.80 11.82 8.07
N PHE A 68 -8.55 11.63 8.51
CA PHE A 68 -7.45 12.52 8.12
C PHE A 68 -7.09 12.38 6.63
N LYS A 69 -7.18 11.16 6.08
CA LYS A 69 -6.96 10.88 4.66
C LYS A 69 -7.88 11.72 3.80
N GLU A 70 -9.17 11.71 4.13
CA GLU A 70 -10.18 12.46 3.38
C GLU A 70 -9.94 13.98 3.49
N ILE A 71 -9.57 14.48 4.67
CA ILE A 71 -9.24 15.90 4.86
C ILE A 71 -8.05 16.31 4.00
N LEU A 72 -6.96 15.54 4.05
CA LEU A 72 -5.74 15.84 3.29
C LEU A 72 -5.97 15.74 1.79
N ALA A 73 -6.72 14.73 1.33
CA ALA A 73 -7.09 14.60 -0.07
C ALA A 73 -7.86 15.83 -0.57
N ARG A 74 -8.88 16.27 0.18
CA ARG A 74 -9.68 17.46 -0.16
C ARG A 74 -8.84 18.74 -0.21
N LEU A 75 -7.89 18.89 0.71
CA LEU A 75 -6.96 20.01 0.71
C LEU A 75 -6.07 20.00 -0.54
N LEU A 76 -5.53 18.83 -0.91
CA LEU A 76 -4.69 18.68 -2.10
C LEU A 76 -5.47 18.96 -3.39
N TYR A 77 -6.72 18.50 -3.49
CA TYR A 77 -7.59 18.82 -4.62
C TYR A 77 -7.87 20.32 -4.71
N ALA A 78 -8.24 20.97 -3.60
CA ALA A 78 -8.49 22.41 -3.58
C ALA A 78 -7.23 23.21 -3.95
N LEU A 79 -6.05 22.80 -3.46
CA LEU A 79 -4.79 23.44 -3.80
C LEU A 79 -4.46 23.28 -5.29
N ALA A 80 -4.65 22.09 -5.85
CA ALA A 80 -4.43 21.85 -7.27
C ALA A 80 -5.36 22.71 -8.14
N GLU A 81 -6.63 22.85 -7.74
CA GLU A 81 -7.60 23.71 -8.42
C GLU A 81 -7.15 25.18 -8.41
N GLU A 82 -6.76 25.72 -7.25
CA GLU A 82 -6.28 27.11 -7.11
C GLU A 82 -4.98 27.36 -7.92
N LEU A 83 -4.13 26.34 -8.05
CA LEU A 83 -2.90 26.41 -8.84
C LEU A 83 -3.12 26.08 -10.33
N ASN A 84 -4.36 25.78 -10.74
CA ASN A 84 -4.72 25.33 -12.08
C ASN A 84 -3.87 24.13 -12.55
N LEU A 85 -3.68 23.16 -11.65
CA LEU A 85 -2.99 21.90 -11.88
C LEU A 85 -3.99 20.76 -12.01
N GLU A 86 -3.75 19.86 -12.96
CA GLU A 86 -4.44 18.57 -12.98
C GLU A 86 -3.94 17.69 -11.83
N ILE A 87 -4.85 16.93 -11.22
CA ILE A 87 -4.52 16.01 -10.13
C ILE A 87 -5.38 14.75 -10.21
N VAL A 88 -4.76 13.58 -10.02
CA VAL A 88 -5.44 12.28 -9.97
C VAL A 88 -5.00 11.52 -8.74
N GLY A 89 -5.96 11.09 -7.92
CA GLY A 89 -5.71 10.30 -6.71
C GLY A 89 -5.79 8.79 -6.98
N LEU A 90 -4.86 8.02 -6.42
CA LEU A 90 -4.76 6.56 -6.58
C LEU A 90 -4.43 5.83 -5.26
N GLY A 91 -4.97 6.31 -4.13
CA GLY A 91 -4.66 5.87 -2.76
C GLY A 91 -5.07 4.45 -2.34
N SER A 92 -5.36 3.56 -3.28
CA SER A 92 -5.54 2.12 -3.01
C SER A 92 -4.70 1.27 -3.97
N THR A 93 -3.67 1.89 -4.56
CA THR A 93 -2.75 1.24 -5.47
C THR A 93 -1.54 0.77 -4.67
N THR A 94 -1.30 -0.53 -4.67
CA THR A 94 -0.03 -1.09 -4.20
C THR A 94 1.05 -0.85 -5.26
N PHE A 95 2.10 -0.11 -4.90
CA PHE A 95 3.29 0.09 -5.73
C PHE A 95 4.30 -0.98 -5.36
N LYS A 96 4.78 -1.76 -6.34
CA LYS A 96 5.71 -2.86 -6.10
C LYS A 96 6.84 -2.87 -7.12
N HIS A 97 8.05 -3.19 -6.65
CA HIS A 97 9.26 -3.27 -7.46
C HIS A 97 10.00 -4.56 -7.17
N GLN A 98 9.82 -5.58 -8.01
CA GLN A 98 10.36 -6.91 -7.78
C GLN A 98 11.89 -6.92 -7.72
N ASP A 99 12.57 -6.16 -8.59
CA ASP A 99 14.04 -6.11 -8.60
C ASP A 99 14.61 -5.53 -7.29
N TRP A 100 13.82 -4.75 -6.57
CA TRP A 100 14.21 -4.14 -5.28
C TRP A 100 13.57 -4.86 -4.09
N LEU A 101 12.75 -5.88 -4.34
CA LEU A 101 12.01 -6.63 -3.33
C LEU A 101 11.24 -5.71 -2.38
N GLN A 102 10.55 -4.72 -2.95
CA GLN A 102 9.81 -3.71 -2.20
C GLN A 102 8.36 -3.62 -2.67
N GLY A 103 7.46 -3.37 -1.72
CA GLY A 103 6.04 -3.18 -1.93
C GLY A 103 5.47 -2.22 -0.90
N LEU A 104 4.79 -1.17 -1.37
CA LEU A 104 4.22 -0.15 -0.52
C LEU A 104 2.82 0.25 -0.99
N GLU A 105 1.92 0.35 -0.03
CA GLU A 105 0.59 0.92 -0.23
C GLU A 105 0.45 2.17 0.65
N PRO A 106 0.53 3.38 0.06
CA PRO A 106 0.36 4.61 0.82
C PRO A 106 -1.11 4.79 1.24
N ASP A 107 -1.36 5.52 2.34
CA ASP A 107 -2.73 5.89 2.71
C ASP A 107 -3.43 6.68 1.61
N SER A 108 -2.71 7.58 0.94
CA SER A 108 -3.14 8.19 -0.32
C SER A 108 -1.97 8.60 -1.19
N CYS A 109 -2.20 8.67 -2.50
CA CYS A 109 -1.20 9.21 -3.42
C CYS A 109 -1.84 9.94 -4.59
N PHE A 110 -1.09 10.89 -5.16
CA PHE A 110 -1.57 11.79 -6.19
C PHE A 110 -0.53 11.96 -7.30
N TYR A 111 -1.01 11.92 -8.54
CA TYR A 111 -0.27 12.29 -9.74
C TYR A 111 -0.66 13.72 -10.13
N ILE A 112 0.35 14.53 -10.45
CA ILE A 112 0.22 15.93 -10.88
C ILE A 112 0.99 16.12 -12.18
N GLN A 113 2.28 15.76 -12.23
CA GLN A 113 3.10 15.95 -13.44
C GLN A 113 2.79 14.90 -14.51
N ASN A 114 2.38 13.71 -14.05
CA ASN A 114 2.18 12.53 -14.90
C ASN A 114 0.70 12.10 -14.99
N THR A 115 -0.25 13.03 -14.83
CA THR A 115 -1.70 12.76 -14.88
C THR A 115 -2.11 12.01 -16.16
N ALA A 116 -1.55 12.41 -17.31
CA ALA A 116 -1.83 11.81 -18.60
C ALA A 116 -1.48 10.30 -18.69
N LEU A 117 -0.56 9.82 -17.85
CA LEU A 117 -0.18 8.39 -17.82
C LEU A 117 -1.13 7.53 -17.00
N VAL A 118 -1.97 8.14 -16.16
CA VAL A 118 -2.83 7.42 -15.20
C VAL A 118 -4.33 7.68 -15.40
N ILE A 119 -4.71 8.78 -16.04
CA ILE A 119 -6.12 9.10 -16.34
C ILE A 119 -6.76 7.96 -17.15
N GLY A 120 -7.91 7.47 -16.67
CA GLY A 120 -8.71 6.45 -17.34
C GLY A 120 -8.10 5.04 -17.32
N VAL A 121 -6.90 4.86 -16.75
CA VAL A 121 -6.27 3.55 -16.63
C VAL A 121 -7.03 2.71 -15.60
N ARG A 122 -7.57 1.56 -16.04
CA ARG A 122 -8.29 0.63 -15.15
C ARG A 122 -7.37 -0.38 -14.46
N ARG A 123 -6.22 -0.66 -15.05
CA ARG A 123 -5.21 -1.60 -14.55
C ARG A 123 -3.84 -1.24 -15.14
N PHE A 124 -2.83 -1.12 -14.29
CA PHE A 124 -1.45 -0.92 -14.74
C PHE A 124 -0.87 -2.20 -15.32
N ASP A 125 -0.06 -2.08 -16.37
CA ASP A 125 0.76 -3.17 -16.88
C ASP A 125 1.94 -3.38 -15.92
N PRO A 126 2.08 -4.55 -15.28
CA PRO A 126 3.21 -4.83 -14.39
C PRO A 126 4.58 -4.77 -15.08
N LYS A 127 4.63 -4.93 -16.41
CA LYS A 127 5.88 -4.86 -17.20
C LYS A 127 6.28 -3.43 -17.57
N SER A 128 5.34 -2.49 -17.46
CA SER A 128 5.55 -1.09 -17.78
C SER A 128 4.67 -0.23 -16.85
N PRO A 129 4.93 -0.25 -15.52
CA PRO A 129 4.15 0.53 -14.58
C PRO A 129 4.38 2.04 -14.82
N PRO A 130 3.43 2.90 -14.40
CA PRO A 130 3.67 4.34 -14.39
C PRO A 130 4.85 4.67 -13.44
N PRO A 131 5.44 5.87 -13.57
CA PRO A 131 6.37 6.36 -12.56
C PRO A 131 5.68 6.43 -11.19
N PRO A 132 6.45 6.50 -10.08
CA PRO A 132 5.87 6.75 -8.76
C PRO A 132 4.99 8.03 -8.75
N PRO A 133 3.98 8.09 -7.85
CA PRO A 133 3.17 9.29 -7.70
C PRO A 133 4.02 10.49 -7.27
N ASP A 134 3.59 11.70 -7.67
CA ASP A 134 4.27 12.95 -7.30
C ASP A 134 4.13 13.26 -5.80
N VAL A 135 3.02 12.84 -5.19
CA VAL A 135 2.74 13.02 -3.76
C VAL A 135 2.27 11.69 -3.17
N ALA A 136 2.90 11.26 -2.09
CA ALA A 136 2.41 10.20 -1.21
C ALA A 136 2.04 10.82 0.15
N VAL A 137 0.96 10.33 0.75
CA VAL A 137 0.44 10.75 2.04
C VAL A 137 0.41 9.52 2.94
N GLU A 138 1.02 9.66 4.12
CA GLU A 138 0.98 8.68 5.20
C GLU A 138 0.43 9.36 6.46
N ILE A 139 -0.40 8.65 7.23
CA ILE A 139 -1.09 9.20 8.39
C ILE A 139 -0.64 8.44 9.64
N ASP A 140 0.32 9.01 10.35
CA ASP A 140 0.83 8.40 11.58
C ASP A 140 0.11 8.95 12.81
N ILE A 141 -0.75 8.14 13.44
CA ILE A 141 -1.55 8.54 14.62
C ILE A 141 -1.05 7.85 15.89
N THR A 142 -0.55 6.61 15.79
CA THR A 142 -0.08 5.81 16.94
C THR A 142 1.24 5.09 16.63
N SER A 143 2.34 5.68 17.09
CA SER A 143 3.72 5.14 17.28
C SER A 143 4.51 4.54 16.09
N GLU A 144 5.76 5.00 15.97
CA GLU A 144 6.92 4.52 15.19
C GLU A 144 6.60 3.89 13.83
N SER A 145 6.42 4.75 12.82
CA SER A 145 6.58 4.38 11.42
C SER A 145 8.03 3.95 11.16
N LEU A 146 8.20 2.89 10.36
CA LEU A 146 9.49 2.57 9.76
C LEU A 146 9.98 3.81 8.99
N ASN A 147 11.16 4.30 9.35
CA ASN A 147 11.80 5.41 8.65
C ASN A 147 12.16 4.91 7.24
N ARG A 148 11.42 5.34 6.22
CA ARG A 148 11.57 4.91 4.82
C ARG A 148 12.08 6.07 3.97
#